data_AF-A0A7M4AA71-F1
#
_entry.id   AF-A0A7M4AA71-F1
#
_cell.length_a   1.000
_cell.length_b   1.000
_cell.length_c   1.000
_cell.angle_alpha   90.00
_cell.angle_beta   90.00
_cell.angle_gamma   90.00
#
_symmetry.space_group_name_H-M   'P 1'
#
loop_
_entity.id
_entity.type
_entity.pdbx_description
1 polymer ?
#
loop_
_entity_poly.entity_id
_entity_poly.type
_entity_poly.pdbx_seq_one_letter_code
_entity_poly.pdbx_strand_id
1 'polypeptide(L)'
;MVEFEYESLLERARERIPKNISERSRWTMPEPEILIEGNQTILRNFAPIVDAMDRDANHVYQFLINELGTSGTREQVRVLFKGRVPPKRIKEKIVSYVKSYIL
;
A
#
# COMPACT_ATOMS: atom_id res chain seq x y z
N MET A 1 31.83 -0.16 37.53
CA MET A 1 30.52 0.17 36.93
C MET A 1 30.86 0.89 35.63
N VAL A 2 30.78 0.22 34.49
CA VAL A 2 31.26 0.81 33.23
C VAL A 2 30.17 1.76 32.76
N GLU A 3 30.39 3.04 33.03
CA GLU A 3 29.57 4.13 32.54
C GLU A 3 29.83 4.21 31.03
N PHE A 4 28.98 3.52 30.26
CA PHE A 4 29.04 3.65 28.81
C PHE A 4 28.71 5.10 28.48
N GLU A 5 29.75 5.86 28.14
CA GLU A 5 29.67 7.26 27.77
C GLU A 5 28.63 7.38 26.65
N TYR A 6 27.54 8.11 26.93
CA TYR A 6 26.37 8.21 26.07
C TYR A 6 26.73 8.50 24.62
N GLU A 7 27.76 9.32 24.40
CA GLU A 7 28.26 9.70 23.08
C GLU A 7 28.78 8.50 22.28
N SER A 8 29.53 7.58 22.91
CA SER A 8 30.07 6.38 22.28
C SER A 8 28.97 5.41 21.82
N LEU A 9 27.90 5.29 22.62
CA LEU A 9 26.73 4.47 22.29
C LEU A 9 25.92 5.10 21.16
N LEU A 10 25.79 6.43 21.16
CA LEU A 10 25.07 7.18 20.14
C LEU A 10 25.79 7.11 18.78
N GLU A 11 27.11 7.26 18.77
CA GLU A 11 27.92 7.18 17.55
C GLU A 11 27.83 5.79 16.92
N ARG A 12 28.00 4.74 17.73
CA ARG A 12 27.82 3.34 17.30
C ARG A 12 26.42 3.06 16.76
N ALA A 13 25.38 3.65 17.35
CA ALA A 13 24.02 3.49 16.87
C ALA A 13 23.83 4.19 15.52
N ARG A 14 24.38 5.41 15.36
CA ARG A 14 24.32 6.17 14.10
C ARG A 14 25.05 5.49 12.94
N GLU A 15 26.22 4.92 13.18
CA GLU A 15 26.96 4.17 12.16
C GLU A 15 26.22 2.92 11.68
N ARG A 16 25.44 2.29 12.56
CA ARG A 16 24.64 1.09 12.24
C ARG A 16 23.33 1.40 11.55
N ILE A 17 22.90 2.65 11.50
CA ILE A 17 21.72 3.04 10.71
C ILE A 17 22.13 3.08 9.23
N PRO A 18 21.58 2.22 8.36
CA PRO A 18 21.88 2.27 6.95
C PRO A 18 21.47 3.64 6.37
N LYS A 19 22.42 4.32 5.71
CA LYS A 19 22.24 5.67 5.11
C LYS A 19 21.03 5.76 4.17
N ASN A 20 20.58 4.62 3.64
CA ASN A 20 19.42 4.48 2.77
C ASN A 20 18.08 4.84 3.44
N ILE A 21 18.02 4.94 4.78
CA ILE A 21 16.80 5.36 5.50
C ILE A 21 16.66 6.90 5.51
N SER A 22 17.76 7.63 5.35
CA SER A 22 17.75 9.10 5.37
C SER A 22 17.33 9.73 4.05
N GLU A 23 17.46 9.00 2.94
CA GLU A 23 16.87 9.42 1.68
C GLU A 23 15.42 8.95 1.69
N ARG A 24 14.53 9.86 2.11
CA ARG A 24 13.08 9.74 1.90
C ARG A 24 12.81 9.79 0.40
N SER A 25 13.21 8.74 -0.33
CA SER A 25 12.78 8.51 -1.69
C SER A 25 11.26 8.63 -1.67
N ARG A 26 10.73 9.59 -2.43
CA ARG A 26 9.28 9.78 -2.51
C ARG A 26 8.76 8.52 -3.16
N TRP A 27 8.28 7.60 -2.35
CA TRP A 27 7.63 6.40 -2.83
C TRP A 27 6.49 6.82 -3.76
N THR A 28 6.56 6.37 -5.00
CA THR A 28 5.57 6.67 -6.03
C THR A 28 4.74 5.42 -6.29
N MET A 29 3.44 5.56 -6.11
CA MET A 29 2.48 4.51 -6.42
C MET A 29 2.18 4.52 -7.93
N PRO A 30 2.12 3.35 -8.60
CA PRO A 30 1.66 3.27 -9.98
C PRO A 30 0.19 3.70 -10.09
N GLU A 31 -0.18 4.36 -11.19
CA GLU A 31 -1.56 4.82 -11.38
C GLU A 31 -2.54 3.63 -11.48
N PRO A 32 -3.66 3.61 -10.73
CA PRO A 32 -4.59 2.50 -10.78
C PRO A 32 -5.40 2.46 -12.08
N GLU A 33 -5.33 1.32 -12.76
CA GLU A 33 -6.03 1.02 -14.00
C GLU A 33 -7.37 0.34 -13.72
N ILE A 34 -8.44 1.11 -13.84
CA ILE A 34 -9.80 0.68 -13.50
C ILE A 34 -10.63 0.63 -14.78
N LEU A 35 -11.26 -0.52 -15.03
CA LEU A 35 -12.19 -0.74 -16.12
C LEU A 35 -13.57 -1.07 -15.56
N ILE A 36 -14.61 -0.65 -16.27
CA ILE A 36 -15.99 -1.04 -15.96
C ILE A 36 -16.47 -1.85 -17.16
N GLU A 37 -16.70 -3.14 -16.95
CA GLU A 37 -17.25 -4.06 -17.94
C GLU A 37 -18.66 -4.45 -17.52
N GLY A 38 -19.67 -3.85 -18.15
CA GLY A 38 -21.08 -4.07 -17.81
C GLY A 38 -21.40 -3.73 -16.37
N ASN A 39 -21.68 -4.75 -15.55
CA ASN A 39 -21.98 -4.62 -14.12
C ASN A 39 -20.83 -5.10 -13.21
N GLN A 40 -19.60 -5.15 -13.74
CA GLN A 40 -18.41 -5.49 -12.97
C GLN A 40 -17.36 -4.40 -13.12
N THR A 41 -16.56 -4.20 -12.08
CA THR A 41 -15.44 -3.26 -12.09
C THR A 41 -14.15 -4.03 -11.88
N ILE A 42 -13.19 -3.85 -12.77
CA ILE A 42 -11.92 -4.58 -12.79
C ILE A 42 -10.79 -3.61 -12.48
N LEU A 43 -9.98 -3.94 -11.47
CA LEU A 43 -8.71 -3.27 -11.21
C LEU A 43 -7.59 -4.13 -11.79
N ARG A 44 -7.05 -3.74 -12.95
CA ARG A 44 -6.10 -4.57 -13.72
C ARG A 44 -4.75 -4.71 -13.03
N ASN A 45 -4.24 -3.62 -12.46
CA ASN A 45 -2.88 -3.53 -11.94
C ASN A 45 -2.85 -3.63 -10.40
N PHE A 46 -3.64 -4.54 -9.83
CA PHE A 46 -3.68 -4.71 -8.38
C PHE A 46 -2.36 -5.23 -7.80
N ALA A 47 -1.74 -6.23 -8.43
CA ALA A 47 -0.46 -6.77 -8.00
C ALA A 47 0.66 -5.70 -7.89
N PRO A 48 0.97 -4.93 -8.95
CA PRO A 48 2.03 -3.92 -8.85
C PRO A 48 1.71 -2.79 -7.87
N ILE A 49 0.43 -2.49 -7.62
CA ILE A 49 0.02 -1.52 -6.59
C ILE A 49 0.36 -2.06 -5.20
N VAL A 50 0.03 -3.31 -4.91
CA VAL A 50 0.30 -3.96 -3.62
C VAL A 50 1.80 -4.14 -3.41
N ASP A 51 2.52 -4.55 -4.46
CA ASP A 51 3.98 -4.71 -4.43
C ASP A 51 4.67 -3.37 -4.15
N ALA A 52 4.18 -2.28 -4.77
CA ALA A 52 4.67 -0.96 -4.44
C ALA A 52 4.40 -0.62 -2.97
N MET A 53 3.23 -0.94 -2.42
CA MET A 53 2.89 -0.65 -1.03
C MET A 53 3.72 -1.46 -0.01
N ASP A 54 4.39 -2.53 -0.43
CA ASP A 54 5.06 -3.51 0.43
C ASP A 54 4.11 -4.04 1.52
N ARG A 55 2.94 -4.54 1.09
CA ARG A 55 1.88 -5.05 1.98
C ARG A 55 1.32 -6.36 1.47
N ASP A 56 0.67 -7.11 2.37
CA ASP A 56 -0.03 -8.34 1.99
C ASP A 56 -1.24 -8.04 1.11
N ALA A 57 -1.32 -8.74 -0.03
CA ALA A 57 -2.38 -8.57 -1.01
C ALA A 57 -3.78 -8.88 -0.46
N ASN A 58 -3.91 -9.85 0.45
CA ASN A 58 -5.20 -10.18 1.05
C ASN A 58 -5.66 -9.08 2.02
N HIS A 59 -4.73 -8.46 2.75
CA HIS A 59 -5.05 -7.34 3.64
C HIS A 59 -5.60 -6.13 2.84
N VAL A 60 -4.88 -5.72 1.79
CA VAL A 60 -5.33 -4.62 0.91
C VAL A 60 -6.68 -4.96 0.26
N TYR A 61 -6.85 -6.20 -0.20
CA TYR A 61 -8.10 -6.66 -0.80
C TYR A 61 -9.26 -6.61 0.20
N GLN A 62 -9.09 -7.14 1.41
CA GLN A 62 -10.11 -7.11 2.47
C GLN A 62 -10.50 -5.68 2.84
N PHE A 63 -9.53 -4.78 2.94
CA PHE A 63 -9.81 -3.37 3.18
C PHE A 63 -10.68 -2.76 2.07
N LEU A 64 -10.32 -3.00 0.81
CA LEU A 64 -11.06 -2.45 -0.33
C LEU A 64 -12.51 -2.95 -0.40
N ILE A 65 -12.77 -4.25 -0.20
CA ILE A 65 -14.14 -4.79 -0.21
C ILE A 65 -14.99 -4.23 0.93
N ASN A 66 -14.40 -4.04 2.11
CA ASN A 66 -15.08 -3.49 3.28
C ASN A 66 -15.43 -2.01 3.08
N GLU A 67 -14.49 -1.21 2.58
CA GLU A 67 -14.68 0.23 2.35
C GLU A 67 -15.56 0.56 1.14
N LEU A 68 -15.52 -0.27 0.11
CA LEU A 68 -16.39 -0.12 -1.06
C LEU A 68 -17.79 -0.68 -0.82
N GLY A 69 -17.97 -1.55 0.18
CA GLY A 69 -19.23 -2.24 0.43
C GLY A 69 -19.60 -3.20 -0.70
N THR A 70 -18.59 -3.76 -1.37
CA THR A 70 -18.75 -4.64 -2.54
C THR A 70 -18.12 -5.98 -2.29
N SER A 71 -18.77 -7.05 -2.77
CA SER A 71 -18.09 -8.34 -2.88
C SER A 71 -17.24 -8.39 -4.15
N GLY A 72 -16.21 -9.22 -4.15
CA GLY A 72 -15.32 -9.37 -5.29
C GLY A 72 -14.62 -10.72 -5.29
N THR A 73 -13.78 -10.90 -6.31
CA THR A 73 -12.85 -12.01 -6.39
C THR A 73 -11.46 -11.45 -6.68
N ARG A 74 -10.47 -11.91 -5.92
CA ARG A 74 -9.06 -11.59 -6.15
C ARG A 74 -8.44 -12.64 -7.06
N GLU A 75 -7.88 -12.21 -8.17
CA GLU A 75 -6.97 -13.02 -8.98
C GLU A 75 -5.51 -12.69 -8.61
N GLN A 76 -4.53 -13.35 -9.24
CA GLN A 76 -3.11 -13.05 -8.96
C GLN A 76 -2.71 -11.63 -9.38
N VAL A 77 -3.17 -11.15 -10.53
CA VAL A 77 -2.74 -9.87 -11.11
C VAL A 77 -3.77 -8.76 -10.89
N ARG A 78 -5.06 -9.11 -10.89
CA ARG A 78 -6.19 -8.19 -10.91
C ARG A 78 -7.24 -8.52 -9.86
N VAL A 79 -8.11 -7.56 -9.57
CA VAL A 79 -9.28 -7.75 -8.69
C VAL A 79 -10.55 -7.42 -9.44
N LEU A 80 -11.55 -8.28 -9.30
CA LEU A 80 -12.89 -8.09 -9.84
C LEU A 80 -13.83 -7.71 -8.70
N PHE A 81 -14.48 -6.55 -8.82
CA PHE A 81 -15.54 -6.12 -7.92
C PHE A 81 -16.90 -6.38 -8.58
N LYS A 82 -17.85 -6.87 -7.79
CA LYS A 82 -19.25 -6.99 -8.21
C LYS A 82 -19.91 -5.62 -8.15
N GLY A 83 -20.58 -5.26 -9.24
CA GLY A 83 -21.25 -3.97 -9.38
C GLY A 83 -20.38 -2.93 -10.08
N ARG A 84 -21.02 -1.80 -10.37
CA ARG A 84 -20.40 -0.65 -11.00
C ARG A 84 -19.87 0.30 -9.92
N VAL A 85 -18.56 0.29 -9.72
CA VAL A 85 -17.87 1.17 -8.78
C VAL A 85 -17.19 2.29 -9.57
N PRO A 86 -17.50 3.57 -9.28
CA PRO A 86 -16.82 4.68 -9.94
C PRO A 86 -15.31 4.66 -9.69
N PRO A 87 -14.46 4.89 -10.71
CA PRO A 87 -13.00 4.85 -10.55
C PRO A 87 -12.48 5.83 -9.49
N LYS A 88 -13.14 6.99 -9.37
CA LYS A 88 -12.82 8.00 -8.36
C LYS A 88 -12.89 7.44 -6.94
N ARG A 89 -13.92 6.64 -6.65
CA ARG A 89 -14.14 6.05 -5.32
C ARG A 89 -13.04 5.03 -4.98
N ILE A 90 -12.63 4.22 -5.95
CA ILE A 90 -11.52 3.26 -5.78
C ILE A 90 -10.21 4.02 -5.50
N LYS A 91 -9.91 5.07 -6.27
CA LYS A 91 -8.72 5.92 -6.04
C LYS A 91 -8.72 6.52 -4.63
N GLU A 92 -9.85 7.07 -4.19
CA GLU A 92 -9.98 7.62 -2.84
C GLU A 92 -9.73 6.58 -1.75
N LYS A 93 -10.24 5.36 -1.91
CA LYS A 93 -10.03 4.27 -0.94
C LYS A 93 -8.59 3.77 -0.92
N ILE A 94 -7.93 3.68 -2.06
CA ILE A 94 -6.48 3.37 -2.13
C ILE A 94 -5.67 4.43 -1.36
N VAL A 95 -5.95 5.72 -1.59
CA VAL A 95 -5.29 6.81 -0.86
C VAL A 95 -5.59 6.74 0.64
N SER A 96 -6.82 6.40 1.03
CA SER A 96 -7.18 6.20 2.44
C SER A 96 -6.38 5.07 3.06
N TYR A 97 -6.21 3.94 2.36
CA TYR A 97 -5.40 2.83 2.85
C TYR A 97 -3.95 3.25 3.12
N VAL A 98 -3.33 3.94 2.16
CA VAL A 98 -1.96 4.45 2.30
C VAL A 98 -1.84 5.35 3.54
N LYS A 99 -2.79 6.26 3.75
CA LYS A 99 -2.80 7.16 4.90
C LYS A 99 -3.01 6.47 6.24
N SER A 100 -3.67 5.31 6.27
CA SER A 100 -4.01 4.61 7.51
C SER A 100 -2.99 3.52 7.90
N TYR A 101 -2.32 2.90 6.93
CA TYR A 101 -1.49 1.70 7.16
C TYR A 101 -0.02 1.85 6.72
N ILE A 102 0.34 2.96 6.08
CA ILE A 102 1.70 3.19 5.56
C ILE A 102 2.28 4.49 6.10
N LEU A 103 1.52 5.59 6.03
CA LEU A 103 1.91 6.90 6.57
C LEU A 103 1.62 7.01 8.07
#